data_AF-A0A5K0VQ96-F1
#
_entry.id   AF-A0A5K0VQ96-F1
#
_cell.length_a   1.000
_cell.length_b   1.000
_cell.length_c   1.000
_cell.angle_alpha   90.00
_cell.angle_beta   90.00
_cell.angle_gamma   90.00
#
_symmetry.space_group_name_H-M   'P 1'
#
loop_
_entity.id
_entity.type
_entity.pdbx_description
1 polymer ?
#
loop_
_entity_poly.entity_id
_entity_poly.type
_entity_poly.pdbx_seq_one_letter_code
_entity_poly.pdbx_strand_id
1 'polypeptide(L)'
;GFEVVLPDKATMEHTVLPAMEALNRKDTEGARTLLRIALQFLLLRAVSTVILASEDLQKVLPHGDPLLKKCVYPMDALARATIKWAYSREHS
;
A
#
# COMPACT_ATOMS: atom_id res chain seq x y z
N GLY A 1 7.73 -6.54 -18.62
CA GLY A 1 7.50 -5.13 -18.25
C GLY A 1 6.30 -5.05 -17.32
N PHE A 2 6.14 -3.95 -16.60
CA PHE A 2 4.95 -3.70 -15.77
C PHE A 2 4.16 -2.54 -16.36
N GLU A 3 2.84 -2.64 -16.36
CA GLU A 3 1.95 -1.52 -16.63
C GLU A 3 1.52 -0.90 -15.30
N VAL A 4 1.71 0.41 -15.15
CA VAL A 4 1.38 1.12 -13.92
C VAL A 4 0.02 1.77 -14.10
N VAL A 5 -0.93 1.38 -13.26
CA VAL A 5 -2.26 1.97 -13.21
C VAL A 5 -2.36 2.87 -11.99
N LEU A 6 -2.68 4.14 -12.22
CA LEU A 6 -2.98 5.09 -11.16
C LEU A 6 -4.49 5.12 -10.87
N PRO A 7 -4.90 5.47 -9.64
CA PRO A 7 -6.29 5.78 -9.35
C PRO A 7 -6.76 6.93 -10.28
N ASP A 8 -8.02 6.88 -10.71
CA ASP A 8 -8.59 7.99 -11.46
C ASP A 8 -8.78 9.22 -10.55
N LYS A 9 -9.11 10.36 -11.16
CA LYS A 9 -9.25 11.63 -10.44
C LYS A 9 -10.30 11.54 -9.32
N ALA A 10 -11.44 10.90 -9.58
CA ALA A 10 -12.51 10.76 -8.59
C ALA A 10 -12.05 9.89 -7.40
N THR A 11 -11.38 8.77 -7.68
CA THR A 11 -10.81 7.90 -6.64
C THR A 11 -9.76 8.66 -5.82
N MET A 12 -8.91 9.46 -6.47
CA MET A 12 -7.94 10.30 -5.78
C MET A 12 -8.61 11.30 -4.83
N GLU A 13 -9.55 12.10 -5.35
CA GLU A 13 -10.18 13.21 -4.62
C GLU A 13 -11.13 12.75 -3.50
N HIS A 14 -11.84 11.65 -3.71
CA HIS A 14 -12.89 11.20 -2.78
C HIS A 14 -12.49 10.06 -1.87
N THR A 15 -11.37 9.36 -2.13
CA THR A 15 -10.94 8.23 -1.29
C THR A 15 -9.48 8.32 -0.85
N VAL A 16 -8.53 8.51 -1.76
CA VAL A 16 -7.10 8.50 -1.41
C VAL A 16 -6.71 9.72 -0.58
N LEU A 17 -7.00 10.94 -1.07
CA LEU A 17 -6.66 12.17 -0.33
C LEU A 17 -7.39 12.24 1.02
N PRO A 18 -8.71 11.95 1.12
CA PRO A 18 -9.39 11.92 2.41
C PRO A 18 -8.83 10.85 3.37
N ALA A 19 -8.39 9.69 2.87
CA ALA A 19 -7.75 8.68 3.72
C ALA A 19 -6.46 9.21 4.35
N MET A 20 -5.65 9.93 3.57
CA MET A 20 -4.43 10.57 4.06
C MET A 20 -4.73 11.70 5.07
N GLU A 21 -5.77 12.49 4.83
CA GLU A 21 -6.20 13.53 5.77
C GLU A 21 -6.70 12.94 7.10
N ALA A 22 -7.52 11.89 7.04
CA ALA A 22 -7.98 11.18 8.24
C ALA A 22 -6.79 10.60 9.02
N LEU A 23 -5.80 10.04 8.32
CA LEU A 23 -4.59 9.51 8.92
C LEU A 23 -3.77 10.60 9.62
N ASN A 24 -3.61 11.76 8.98
CA ASN A 24 -2.96 12.94 9.57
C ASN A 24 -3.67 13.45 10.83
N ARG A 25 -5.00 13.30 10.89
CA ARG A 25 -5.83 13.63 12.06
C ARG A 25 -5.86 12.51 13.11
N LYS A 26 -5.12 11.42 12.89
CA LYS A 26 -5.10 10.20 13.73
C LYS A 26 -6.45 9.48 13.80
N ASP A 27 -7.34 9.72 12.83
CA ASP A 27 -8.56 8.96 12.65
C ASP A 27 -8.25 7.71 11.82
N THR A 28 -7.73 6.68 12.51
CA THR A 28 -7.34 5.41 11.88
C THR A 28 -8.51 4.65 11.30
N GLU A 29 -9.70 4.72 11.91
CA GLU A 29 -10.88 3.99 11.41
C GLU A 29 -11.45 4.64 10.13
N GLY A 30 -11.51 5.98 10.10
CA GLY A 30 -11.85 6.74 8.90
C GLY A 30 -10.84 6.50 7.77
N ALA A 31 -9.54 6.63 8.08
CA ALA A 31 -8.47 6.35 7.12
C ALA A 31 -8.56 4.93 6.56
N ARG A 32 -8.84 3.94 7.42
CA ARG A 32 -8.97 2.53 7.04
C ARG A 32 -10.14 2.28 6.11
N THR A 33 -11.30 2.85 6.43
CA THR A 33 -12.49 2.69 5.60
C THR A 33 -12.24 3.24 4.20
N LEU A 34 -11.71 4.46 4.11
CA LEU A 34 -11.42 5.12 2.83
C LEU A 34 -10.32 4.40 2.04
N LEU A 35 -9.25 3.96 2.70
CA LEU A 35 -8.17 3.20 2.08
C LEU A 35 -8.67 1.86 1.52
N ARG A 36 -9.53 1.15 2.23
CA ARG A 36 -10.13 -0.11 1.73
C ARG A 36 -10.93 0.13 0.46
N ILE A 37 -11.71 1.21 0.40
CA ILE A 37 -12.48 1.58 -0.80
C ILE A 37 -11.52 1.90 -1.96
N ALA A 38 -10.48 2.72 -1.73
CA ALA A 38 -9.49 3.06 -2.76
C ALA A 38 -8.79 1.81 -3.33
N LEU A 39 -8.40 0.87 -2.46
CA LEU A 39 -7.79 -0.40 -2.86
C LEU A 39 -8.75 -1.26 -3.68
N GLN A 40 -10.03 -1.33 -3.30
CA GLN A 40 -11.03 -2.08 -4.03
C GLN A 40 -11.26 -1.51 -5.44
N PHE A 41 -11.32 -0.19 -5.59
CA PHE A 41 -11.43 0.44 -6.90
C PHE A 41 -10.27 0.08 -7.83
N LEU A 42 -9.04 0.09 -7.30
CA LEU A 42 -7.89 -0.37 -8.06
C LEU A 42 -8.03 -1.85 -8.42
N LEU A 43 -8.33 -2.73 -7.46
CA LEU A 43 -8.44 -4.16 -7.70
C LEU A 43 -9.54 -4.54 -8.71
N LEU A 44 -10.64 -3.79 -8.77
CA LEU A 44 -11.70 -3.94 -9.78
C LEU A 44 -11.22 -3.60 -11.20
N ARG A 45 -10.18 -2.78 -11.33
CA ARG A 45 -9.52 -2.46 -12.62
C ARG A 45 -8.46 -3.49 -13.02
N ALA A 46 -8.55 -4.71 -12.48
CA ALA A 46 -7.70 -5.86 -12.80
C ALA A 46 -6.20 -5.68 -12.50
N VAL A 47 -5.81 -4.76 -11.59
CA VAL A 47 -4.42 -4.76 -11.09
C VAL A 47 -4.17 -5.98 -10.22
N SER A 48 -3.08 -6.69 -10.52
CA SER A 48 -2.65 -7.87 -9.76
C SER A 48 -2.05 -7.53 -8.40
N THR A 49 -1.51 -6.32 -8.27
CA THR A 49 -0.76 -5.86 -7.10
C THR A 49 -0.84 -4.34 -6.99
N VAL A 50 -1.02 -3.83 -5.77
CA VAL A 50 -1.02 -2.41 -5.44
C VAL A 50 0.26 -2.06 -4.69
N ILE A 51 0.90 -0.96 -5.07
CA ILE A 51 2.09 -0.44 -4.36
C ILE A 51 1.62 0.59 -3.35
N LEU A 52 1.86 0.33 -2.06
CA LEU A 52 1.61 1.29 -0.99
C LEU A 52 2.92 1.98 -0.65
N ALA A 53 3.13 3.14 -1.27
CA ALA A 53 4.40 3.88 -1.17
C ALA A 53 4.58 4.65 0.14
N SER A 54 3.51 4.87 0.90
CA SER A 54 3.57 5.50 2.22
C SER A 54 3.56 4.43 3.31
N GLU A 55 4.54 4.50 4.22
CA GLU A 55 4.62 3.61 5.40
C GLU A 55 3.48 3.87 6.38
N ASP A 56 2.94 5.09 6.42
CA ASP A 56 1.81 5.42 7.29
C ASP A 56 0.58 4.57 6.94
N LEU A 57 0.41 4.23 5.66
CA LEU A 57 -0.68 3.37 5.17
C LEU A 57 -0.53 1.91 5.62
N GLN A 58 0.69 1.45 5.94
CA GLN A 58 0.92 0.08 6.40
C GLN A 58 0.21 -0.21 7.72
N LYS A 59 0.11 0.81 8.59
CA LYS A 59 -0.47 0.71 9.94
C LYS A 59 -1.99 0.89 9.94
N VAL A 60 -2.57 1.25 8.80
CA VAL A 60 -4.01 1.55 8.66
C VAL A 60 -4.84 0.27 8.54
N LEU A 61 -4.34 -0.74 7.84
CA LEU A 61 -5.02 -2.05 7.74
C LEU A 61 -4.57 -2.95 8.89
N PRO A 62 -5.49 -3.71 9.53
CA PRO A 62 -5.13 -4.61 10.61
C PRO A 62 -4.30 -5.77 10.07
N HIS A 63 -3.49 -6.35 10.96
CA HIS A 63 -2.77 -7.57 10.65
C HIS A 63 -3.72 -8.68 10.19
N GLY A 64 -3.36 -9.36 9.09
CA GLY A 64 -4.16 -10.44 8.51
C GLY A 64 -5.25 -9.99 7.53
N ASP A 65 -5.40 -8.69 7.28
CA ASP A 65 -6.35 -8.20 6.27
C ASP A 65 -6.04 -8.83 4.88
N PRO A 66 -7.02 -9.47 4.22
CA PRO A 66 -6.81 -10.09 2.91
C PRO A 66 -6.26 -9.13 1.85
N LEU A 67 -6.57 -7.83 1.95
CA LEU A 67 -6.07 -6.82 1.01
C LEU A 67 -4.55 -6.64 1.10
N LEU A 68 -3.94 -6.93 2.27
CA LEU A 68 -2.48 -6.86 2.44
C LEU A 68 -1.75 -7.85 1.53
N LYS A 69 -2.36 -8.98 1.18
CA LYS A 69 -1.78 -9.98 0.26
C LYS A 69 -1.67 -9.46 -1.18
N LYS A 70 -2.41 -8.40 -1.51
CA LYS A 70 -2.37 -7.72 -2.81
C LYS A 70 -1.52 -6.45 -2.78
N CYS A 71 -0.95 -6.10 -1.62
CA CYS A 71 -0.17 -4.89 -1.45
C CYS A 71 1.33 -5.21 -1.36
N VAL A 72 2.15 -4.34 -1.94
CA VAL A 72 3.61 -4.34 -1.77
C VAL A 72 4.01 -3.02 -1.10
N TYR A 73 4.75 -3.13 0.00
CA TYR A 73 5.39 -2.01 0.67
C TYR A 73 6.84 -1.91 0.18
N PRO A 74 7.22 -0.83 -0.53
CA PRO A 74 8.57 -0.69 -1.08
C PRO A 74 9.66 -0.77 -0.02
N MET A 75 9.42 -0.20 1.17
CA MET A 75 10.38 -0.19 2.26
C MET A 75 10.63 -1.58 2.85
N ASP A 76 9.57 -2.37 3.05
CA ASP A 76 9.68 -3.80 3.39
C ASP A 76 10.46 -4.59 2.33
N ALA A 77 10.16 -4.34 1.05
CA ALA A 77 10.82 -5.01 -0.06
C ALA A 77 12.31 -4.67 -0.12
N LEU A 78 12.65 -3.39 0.10
CA LEU A 78 14.02 -2.90 0.17
C LEU A 78 14.77 -3.52 1.34
N ALA A 79 14.19 -3.52 2.55
CA ALA A 79 14.81 -4.13 3.73
C ALA A 79 15.14 -5.62 3.51
N ARG A 80 14.18 -6.39 2.97
CA ARG A 80 14.40 -7.81 2.64
C ARG A 80 15.49 -7.99 1.58
N ALA A 81 15.53 -7.14 0.56
CA ALA A 81 16.56 -7.20 -0.48
C ALA A 81 17.96 -6.91 0.09
N THR A 82 18.07 -5.89 0.96
CA THR A 82 19.33 -5.54 1.64
C THR A 82 19.83 -6.68 2.52
N ILE A 83 18.95 -7.31 3.31
CA ILE A 83 19.32 -8.48 4.13
C ILE A 83 19.83 -9.62 3.25
N LYS A 84 19.11 -9.96 2.17
CA LYS A 84 19.55 -11.01 1.23
C LYS A 84 20.90 -10.69 0.61
N TRP A 85 21.11 -9.43 0.23
CA TRP A 85 22.38 -8.99 -0.32
C TRP A 85 23.52 -9.12 0.70
N ALA A 86 23.32 -8.68 1.95
CA ALA A 86 24.32 -8.80 3.00
C ALA A 86 24.74 -10.27 3.24
N TYR A 87 23.78 -11.18 3.39
CA TYR A 87 24.08 -12.60 3.57
C TYR A 87 24.80 -13.24 2.38
N SER A 88 24.50 -12.80 1.16
CA SER A 88 25.22 -13.28 -0.04
C SER A 88 26.70 -12.89 -0.03
N ARG A 89 27.07 -11.80 0.65
CA ARG A 89 28.44 -11.29 0.76
C ARG A 89 29.22 -11.91 1.92
N GLU A 90 28.55 -12.44 2.93
CA GLU A 90 29.19 -13.14 4.06
C GLU A 90 29.56 -14.61 3.74
N HIS A 91 28.97 -15.18 2.69
CA HIS A 91 29.22 -16.56 2.23
C HIS A 91 29.92 -16.63 0.86
N SER A 92 30.54 -15.53 0.41
CA SER A 92 31.39 -15.45 -0.81
C SER A 92 32.86 -15.33 -0.42
#